data_AF-W2H3V4-F1
#
_entry.id   AF-W2H3V4-F1
#
_cell.length_a   1.000
_cell.length_b   1.000
_cell.length_c   1.000
_cell.angle_alpha   90.00
_cell.angle_beta   90.00
_cell.angle_gamma   90.00
#
_symmetry.space_group_name_H-M   'P 1'
#
loop_
_entity.id
_entity.type
_entity.pdbx_description
1 polymer ?
#
loop_
_entity_poly.entity_id
_entity_poly.type
_entity_poly.pdbx_seq_one_letter_code
_entity_poly.pdbx_strand_id
1 'polypeptide(L)'
;MTIAREEIFGPVMSILKFKTIDEVIARANDSVYGLGAGVVTSNIDNAIKISNGIRTGTVYVNCYDVFDSNTPFGGFKDSGIGRENGELGLRNYLEHKTVIIKRPEDSMP
;
A
#
# COMPACT_ATOMS: atom_id res chain seq x y z
N MET A 1 -20.63 2.61 -10.58
CA MET A 1 -21.28 3.91 -10.31
C MET A 1 -20.17 4.93 -10.13
N THR A 2 -20.31 6.14 -10.66
CA THR A 2 -19.32 7.22 -10.54
C THR A 2 -18.92 7.49 -9.09
N ILE A 3 -19.91 7.60 -8.20
CA ILE A 3 -19.75 7.83 -6.75
C ILE A 3 -18.96 6.74 -5.99
N ALA A 4 -18.70 5.59 -6.61
CA ALA A 4 -17.91 4.50 -6.03
C ALA A 4 -16.54 4.33 -6.70
N ARG A 5 -16.23 5.13 -7.72
CA ARG A 5 -14.96 5.09 -8.48
C ARG A 5 -14.16 6.39 -8.34
N GLU A 6 -14.84 7.52 -8.17
CA GLU A 6 -14.22 8.84 -8.05
C GLU A 6 -14.21 9.30 -6.59
N GLU A 7 -13.13 9.97 -6.19
CA GLU A 7 -12.98 10.53 -4.85
C GLU A 7 -13.91 11.74 -4.68
N ILE A 8 -14.76 11.69 -3.65
CA ILE A 8 -15.74 12.76 -3.36
C ILE A 8 -15.15 13.83 -2.45
N PHE A 9 -14.26 13.46 -1.53
CA PHE A 9 -13.63 14.35 -0.53
C PHE A 9 -14.63 15.14 0.35
N GLY A 10 -15.80 14.55 0.59
CA GLY A 10 -16.86 15.08 1.44
C GLY A 10 -17.51 13.99 2.29
N PRO A 11 -18.49 14.32 3.16
CA PRO A 11 -19.10 13.38 4.11
C PRO A 11 -20.10 12.44 3.41
N VAL A 12 -19.63 11.64 2.44
CA VAL A 12 -20.45 10.73 1.61
C VAL A 12 -19.79 9.35 1.58
N MET A 13 -20.57 8.30 1.91
CA MET A 13 -20.12 6.91 1.93
C MET A 13 -20.99 6.03 1.04
N SER A 14 -20.35 5.21 0.19
CA SER A 14 -21.02 4.15 -0.58
C SER A 14 -20.94 2.82 0.16
N ILE A 15 -22.08 2.18 0.45
CA ILE A 15 -22.15 0.86 1.08
C ILE A 15 -22.53 -0.18 0.02
N LEU A 16 -21.66 -1.17 -0.19
CA LEU A 16 -21.81 -2.19 -1.23
C LEU A 16 -21.77 -3.59 -0.61
N LYS A 17 -22.77 -4.42 -0.92
CA LYS A 17 -22.78 -5.83 -0.50
C LYS A 17 -21.78 -6.65 -1.31
N PHE A 18 -21.24 -7.70 -0.74
CA PHE A 18 -20.40 -8.70 -1.42
C PHE A 18 -20.81 -10.10 -0.94
N LYS A 19 -20.39 -11.15 -1.64
CA LYS A 19 -20.76 -12.55 -1.30
C LYS A 19 -19.58 -13.43 -0.97
N THR A 20 -18.43 -13.19 -1.60
CA THR A 20 -17.25 -14.02 -1.39
C THR A 20 -16.01 -13.15 -1.19
N ILE A 21 -15.01 -13.71 -0.50
CA ILE A 21 -13.75 -13.02 -0.23
C ILE A 21 -12.99 -12.73 -1.53
N ASP A 22 -12.97 -13.68 -2.46
CA ASP A 22 -12.25 -13.50 -3.73
C ASP A 22 -12.89 -12.39 -4.59
N GLU A 23 -14.22 -12.31 -4.58
CA GLU A 23 -14.98 -11.27 -5.28
C GLU A 23 -14.74 -9.87 -4.68
N VAL A 24 -14.73 -9.74 -3.34
CA VAL A 24 -14.48 -8.44 -2.70
C VAL A 24 -13.02 -7.99 -2.86
N ILE A 25 -12.05 -8.91 -2.86
CA ILE A 25 -10.65 -8.59 -3.17
C ILE A 25 -10.54 -8.09 -4.62
N ALA A 26 -11.14 -8.80 -5.58
CA ALA A 26 -11.13 -8.38 -6.98
C ALA A 26 -11.76 -6.99 -7.17
N ARG A 27 -12.90 -6.73 -6.52
CA ARG A 27 -13.57 -5.43 -6.56
C ARG A 27 -12.81 -4.31 -5.86
N ALA A 28 -12.20 -4.57 -4.71
CA ALA A 28 -11.34 -3.60 -4.03
C ALA A 28 -10.14 -3.20 -4.93
N ASN A 29 -9.64 -4.16 -5.71
CA ASN A 29 -8.56 -3.93 -6.67
C ASN A 29 -9.00 -3.25 -7.97
N ASP A 30 -10.30 -3.26 -8.33
CA ASP A 30 -10.89 -2.48 -9.45
C ASP A 30 -11.14 -1.00 -9.08
N SER A 31 -10.26 -0.45 -8.25
CA SER A 31 -10.10 1.00 -8.06
C SER A 31 -8.83 1.46 -8.80
N VAL A 32 -8.85 2.67 -9.36
CA VAL A 32 -7.61 3.31 -9.86
C VAL A 32 -6.71 3.75 -8.70
N TYR A 33 -7.27 3.87 -7.49
CA TYR A 33 -6.57 4.23 -6.26
C TYR A 33 -6.10 3.01 -5.46
N GLY A 34 -5.23 3.26 -4.48
CA GLY A 34 -4.67 2.25 -3.57
C GLY A 34 -3.90 2.86 -2.42
N LEU A 35 -4.48 3.81 -1.69
CA LEU A 35 -3.83 4.46 -0.53
C LEU A 35 -3.94 3.62 0.75
N GLY A 36 -5.16 3.50 1.29
CA GLY A 36 -5.46 2.72 2.49
C GLY A 36 -6.65 1.78 2.29
N ALA A 37 -6.64 0.64 2.98
CA ALA A 37 -7.78 -0.28 3.06
C ALA A 37 -8.00 -0.75 4.50
N GLY A 38 -9.24 -1.12 4.82
CA GLY A 38 -9.63 -1.64 6.12
C GLY A 38 -10.28 -3.01 6.00
N VAL A 39 -9.93 -3.93 6.89
CA VAL A 39 -10.50 -5.27 6.98
C VAL A 39 -11.05 -5.47 8.37
N VAL A 40 -12.35 -5.75 8.49
CA VAL A 40 -13.00 -6.05 9.77
C VAL A 40 -13.46 -7.50 9.76
N THR A 41 -12.85 -8.33 10.61
CA THR A 41 -13.08 -9.77 10.70
C THR A 41 -12.54 -10.34 12.01
N SER A 42 -13.21 -11.34 12.57
CA SER A 42 -12.68 -12.16 13.68
C SER A 42 -11.87 -13.37 13.21
N ASN A 43 -11.96 -13.72 11.92
CA ASN A 43 -11.22 -14.84 11.33
C ASN A 43 -9.84 -14.36 10.81
N ILE A 44 -8.77 -14.96 11.34
CA ILE A 44 -7.38 -14.61 11.01
C ILE A 44 -6.98 -15.00 9.58
N ASP A 45 -7.45 -16.13 9.05
CA ASP A 45 -7.18 -16.55 7.68
C ASP A 45 -7.76 -15.55 6.69
N ASN A 46 -8.97 -15.05 6.98
CA ASN A 46 -9.60 -14.00 6.18
C ASN A 46 -8.83 -12.69 6.28
N ALA A 47 -8.37 -12.30 7.48
CA ALA A 47 -7.57 -11.09 7.65
C ALA A 47 -6.31 -11.13 6.79
N ILE A 48 -5.55 -12.23 6.85
CA ILE A 48 -4.31 -12.44 6.10
C ILE A 48 -4.58 -12.54 4.59
N LYS A 49 -5.62 -13.30 4.19
CA LYS A 49 -5.96 -13.48 2.77
C LYS A 49 -6.37 -12.15 2.13
N ILE A 50 -7.20 -11.36 2.82
CA ILE A 50 -7.67 -10.08 2.30
C ILE A 50 -6.55 -9.05 2.30
N SER A 51 -5.77 -8.94 3.39
CA SER A 51 -4.69 -7.95 3.46
C SER A 51 -3.60 -8.17 2.42
N ASN A 52 -3.23 -9.42 2.14
CA ASN A 52 -2.27 -9.75 1.09
C ASN A 52 -2.87 -9.62 -0.33
N GLY A 53 -4.19 -9.77 -0.46
CA GLY A 53 -4.87 -9.72 -1.76
C GLY A 53 -5.17 -8.31 -2.27
N ILE A 54 -5.36 -7.34 -1.37
CA ILE A 54 -5.67 -5.95 -1.75
C ILE A 54 -4.39 -5.19 -2.08
N ARG A 55 -4.39 -4.50 -3.23
CA ARG A 55 -3.28 -3.69 -3.73
C ARG A 55 -3.37 -2.25 -3.22
N THR A 56 -2.90 -2.03 -1.99
CA THR A 56 -2.90 -0.72 -1.34
C THR A 56 -1.63 -0.49 -0.53
N GLY A 57 -1.35 0.78 -0.23
CA GLY A 57 -0.22 1.20 0.62
C GLY A 57 -0.25 0.61 2.03
N THR A 58 -1.38 0.83 2.71
CA THR A 58 -1.57 0.42 4.10
C THR A 58 -2.88 -0.36 4.24
N VAL A 59 -2.84 -1.49 4.95
CA VAL A 59 -4.04 -2.26 5.31
C VAL A 59 -4.20 -2.26 6.83
N TYR A 60 -5.34 -1.78 7.31
CA TYR A 60 -5.73 -1.78 8.72
C TYR A 60 -6.64 -2.97 9.00
N VAL A 61 -6.36 -3.76 10.04
CA VAL A 61 -7.18 -4.91 10.43
C VAL A 61 -7.83 -4.63 11.77
N ASN A 62 -9.17 -4.61 11.81
CA ASN A 62 -9.99 -4.28 12.99
C ASN A 62 -9.69 -2.89 13.60
N CYS A 63 -9.10 -1.99 12.82
CA CYS A 63 -8.92 -0.57 13.09
C CYS A 63 -8.94 0.20 11.76
N TYR A 64 -8.85 1.52 11.81
CA TYR A 64 -8.68 2.36 10.62
C TYR A 64 -7.92 3.63 11.00
N ASP A 65 -7.05 4.12 10.11
CA ASP A 65 -6.34 5.39 10.29
C ASP A 65 -5.41 5.48 11.51
N VAL A 66 -4.87 4.34 11.96
CA VAL A 66 -3.89 4.28 13.05
C VAL A 66 -2.48 4.38 12.46
N PHE A 67 -1.78 5.49 12.71
CA PHE A 67 -0.45 5.76 12.14
C PHE A 67 0.67 5.69 13.17
N ASP A 68 1.87 5.34 12.70
CA ASP A 68 3.12 5.41 13.46
C ASP A 68 4.23 5.97 12.57
N SER A 69 5.00 6.92 13.07
CA SER A 69 6.07 7.60 12.31
C SER A 69 7.19 6.66 11.84
N ASN A 70 7.32 5.48 12.45
CA ASN A 70 8.32 4.48 12.08
C ASN A 70 7.83 3.53 10.99
N THR A 71 6.55 3.57 10.64
CA THR A 71 5.97 2.72 9.59
C THR A 71 5.90 3.46 8.26
N PRO A 72 6.23 2.80 7.13
CA PRO A 72 6.18 3.46 5.82
C PRO A 72 4.73 3.75 5.42
N PHE A 73 4.49 4.97 4.96
CA PHE A 73 3.20 5.43 4.46
C PHE A 73 3.29 5.81 2.98
N GLY A 74 2.23 5.60 2.21
CA GLY A 74 2.18 5.96 0.80
C GLY A 74 1.43 4.93 -0.03
N GLY A 75 0.85 5.37 -1.15
CA GLY A 75 -0.09 4.58 -1.92
C GLY A 75 0.52 3.66 -2.98
N PHE A 76 -0.39 3.01 -3.70
CA PHE A 76 -0.18 2.28 -4.93
C PHE A 76 -1.00 2.96 -6.03
N LYS A 77 -0.67 2.67 -7.30
CA LYS A 77 -1.41 3.16 -8.48
C LYS A 77 -1.47 4.70 -8.49
N ASP A 78 -2.63 5.27 -8.78
CA ASP A 78 -2.83 6.72 -8.86
C ASP A 78 -2.77 7.40 -7.47
N SER A 79 -2.72 6.63 -6.38
CA SER A 79 -2.47 7.15 -5.03
C SER A 79 -0.99 7.45 -4.74
N GLY A 80 -0.11 7.33 -5.73
CA GLY A 80 1.27 7.79 -5.68
C GLY A 80 2.32 6.68 -5.71
N ILE A 81 3.57 7.12 -5.76
CA ILE A 81 4.78 6.29 -5.81
C ILE A 81 5.75 6.67 -4.69
N GLY A 82 6.57 5.71 -4.25
CA GLY A 82 7.47 5.90 -3.12
C GLY A 82 6.77 5.75 -1.77
N ARG A 83 7.49 6.02 -0.68
CA ARG A 83 6.98 6.00 0.69
C ARG A 83 7.47 7.21 1.46
N GLU A 84 6.69 7.70 2.39
CA GLU A 84 7.12 8.61 3.45
C GLU A 84 7.16 7.85 4.79
N ASN A 85 7.72 8.48 5.83
CA ASN A 85 7.92 7.89 7.16
C ASN A 85 8.80 6.63 7.18
N GLY A 86 9.17 6.20 8.39
CA GLY A 86 10.05 5.06 8.60
C GLY A 86 11.39 5.13 7.85
N GLU A 87 12.11 4.01 7.83
CA GLU A 87 13.38 3.91 7.11
C GLU A 87 13.20 4.12 5.59
N LEU A 88 12.11 3.58 5.02
CA LEU A 88 11.87 3.67 3.59
C LEU A 88 11.61 5.10 3.12
N GLY A 89 10.97 5.94 3.94
CA GLY A 89 10.77 7.35 3.62
C GLY A 89 12.05 8.16 3.62
N LEU A 90 12.98 7.84 4.52
CA LEU A 90 14.30 8.49 4.55
C LEU A 90 15.09 8.24 3.26
N ARG A 91 14.94 7.07 2.62
CA ARG A 91 15.66 6.73 1.38
C ARG A 91 15.38 7.69 0.23
N ASN A 92 14.21 8.33 0.18
CA ASN A 92 13.89 9.31 -0.87
C ASN A 92 14.73 10.60 -0.75
N TYR A 93 15.33 10.84 0.41
CA TYR A 93 16.15 12.02 0.70
C TYR A 93 17.66 11.73 0.68
N LEU A 94 18.06 10.51 0.28
CA LEU A 94 19.45 10.08 0.19
C LEU A 94 19.88 9.96 -1.28
N GLU A 95 21.15 10.27 -1.54
CA GLU A 95 21.77 10.07 -2.86
C GLU A 95 22.72 8.87 -2.81
N HIS A 96 22.49 7.87 -3.65
CA HIS A 96 23.32 6.66 -3.67
C HIS A 96 24.58 6.88 -4.52
N LYS A 97 25.76 6.60 -3.95
CA LYS A 97 27.03 6.65 -4.66
C LYS A 97 27.75 5.31 -4.60
N THR A 98 28.01 4.72 -5.76
CA THR A 98 28.86 3.53 -5.88
C THR A 98 30.28 3.95 -6.23
N VAL A 99 31.25 3.47 -5.46
CA VAL A 99 32.69 3.69 -5.70
C VAL A 99 33.34 2.32 -5.89
N ILE A 100 33.98 2.13 -7.05
CA ILE A 100 34.72 0.89 -7.37
C ILE A 100 36.18 1.27 -7.53
N ILE A 101 37.04 0.63 -6.76
CA ILE A 101 38.49 0.83 -6.82
C ILE A 101 39.11 -0.50 -7.23
N LYS A 102 39.77 -0.49 -8.39
CA LYS A 102 40.56 -1.64 -8.87
C LYS A 102 41.78 -1.82 -7.96
N ARG A 103 42.07 -3.05 -7.52
CA ARG A 103 43.33 -3.33 -6.82
C ARG A 103 44.49 -3.50 -7.81
N PRO A 104 45.73 -3.16 -7.45
CA PRO A 104 46.88 -3.25 -8.36
C PRO A 104 47.06 -4.60 -9.05
N GLU A 105 46.79 -5.68 -8.33
CA GLU A 105 46.96 -7.08 -8.75
C GLU A 105 45.78 -7.66 -9.54
N ASP A 106 44.65 -6.96 -9.60
CA ASP A 106 43.48 -7.44 -10.35
C ASP A 106 43.79 -7.35 -11.86
N SER A 107 43.86 -8.49 -12.54
CA SER A 107 43.75 -8.51 -14.01
C SER A 107 42.31 -8.16 -14.37
N MET A 108 42.13 -7.22 -15.31
CA MET A 108 40.82 -7.07 -15.95
C MET A 108 40.46 -8.41 -16.61
N PRO A 109 39.17 -8.80 -16.69
CA PRO A 109 38.77 -9.79 -17.68
C PRO A 109 39.20 -9.34 -19.08
#